data_AF-A0A857MJF1-F1
#
_entry.id   AF-A0A857MJF1-F1
#
_cell.length_a   1.000
_cell.length_b   1.000
_cell.length_c   1.000
_cell.angle_alpha   90.00
_cell.angle_beta   90.00
_cell.angle_gamma   90.00
#
_symmetry.space_group_name_H-M   'P 1'
#
loop_
_entity.id
_entity.type
_entity.pdbx_description
1 polymer ?
#
loop_
_entity_poly.entity_id
_entity_poly.type
_entity_poly.pdbx_seq_one_letter_code
_entity_poly.pdbx_strand_id
1 'polypeptide(L)'
;MPKIDAAAPVAPTKETVKTPLDIAVDKVVAESDCTPAEAKTMITDWLTPIVERSRMTGGTAYPSDSEMFVGGYGSTENTRSYAILDQVMPHGEASTPGSAHEAIEKVVLDPSRDEYGLIHDQTGDTQRHCTVTTMIGTVSGLS
;
A
#
# COMPACT_ATOMS: atom_id res chain seq x y z
N MET A 1 -27.29 26.14 -50.56
CA MET A 1 -26.93 24.81 -50.02
C MET A 1 -25.88 25.01 -48.94
N PRO A 2 -26.14 24.68 -47.67
CA PRO A 2 -25.12 24.79 -46.63
C PRO A 2 -24.06 23.70 -46.83
N LYS A 3 -22.78 24.09 -46.81
CA LYS A 3 -21.64 23.16 -46.79
C LYS A 3 -21.63 22.45 -45.44
N ILE A 4 -21.71 21.12 -45.47
CA ILE A 4 -21.45 20.29 -44.30
C ILE A 4 -19.94 20.11 -44.27
N ASP A 5 -19.26 20.85 -43.40
CA ASP A 5 -17.85 20.62 -43.14
C ASP A 5 -17.71 19.28 -42.43
N ALA A 6 -17.04 18.33 -43.09
CA ALA A 6 -16.76 17.02 -42.52
C ALA A 6 -15.86 17.21 -41.28
N ALA A 7 -16.32 16.74 -40.12
CA ALA A 7 -15.53 16.74 -38.91
C ALA A 7 -14.26 15.90 -39.12
N ALA A 8 -13.11 16.47 -38.76
CA ALA A 8 -11.83 15.75 -38.80
C ALA A 8 -11.89 14.52 -37.87
N PRO A 9 -11.28 13.39 -38.27
CA PRO A 9 -11.22 12.21 -37.41
C PRO A 9 -10.48 12.53 -36.12
N VAL A 10 -11.14 12.32 -34.99
CA VAL A 10 -10.53 12.45 -33.66
C VAL A 10 -9.44 11.39 -33.56
N ALA A 11 -8.18 11.83 -33.41
CA ALA A 11 -7.07 10.91 -33.23
C ALA A 11 -7.29 10.09 -31.94
N PRO A 12 -7.04 8.77 -31.96
CA PRO A 12 -7.18 7.94 -30.76
C PRO A 12 -6.25 8.48 -29.68
N THR A 13 -6.83 8.91 -28.56
CA THR A 13 -6.08 9.22 -27.34
C THR A 13 -5.33 7.96 -26.92
N LYS A 14 -3.99 8.05 -26.85
CA LYS A 14 -3.17 6.96 -26.29
C LYS A 14 -3.63 6.72 -24.85
N GLU A 15 -4.24 5.58 -24.61
CA GLU A 15 -4.59 5.12 -23.28
C GLU A 15 -3.27 4.73 -22.58
N THR A 16 -2.88 5.51 -21.58
CA THR A 16 -1.67 5.20 -20.80
C THR A 16 -2.01 4.04 -19.87
N VAL A 17 -1.39 2.87 -20.10
CA VAL A 17 -1.51 1.72 -19.21
C VAL A 17 -0.89 2.08 -17.86
N LYS A 18 -1.69 2.09 -16.79
CA LYS A 18 -1.23 2.35 -15.42
C LYS A 18 -0.45 1.17 -14.87
N THR A 19 0.63 1.44 -14.13
CA THR A 19 1.37 0.41 -13.41
C THR A 19 0.61 -0.02 -12.14
N PRO A 20 0.94 -1.18 -11.52
CA PRO A 20 0.37 -1.56 -10.23
C PRO A 20 0.56 -0.48 -9.15
N LEU A 21 1.72 0.18 -9.13
CA LEU A 21 2.00 1.28 -8.22
C LEU A 21 1.08 2.49 -8.47
N ASP A 22 0.87 2.87 -9.74
CA ASP A 22 -0.04 3.98 -10.07
C ASP A 22 -1.48 3.67 -9.62
N ILE A 23 -1.92 2.42 -9.80
CA ILE A 23 -3.25 1.96 -9.34
C ILE A 23 -3.36 2.02 -7.81
N ALA A 24 -2.33 1.56 -7.09
CA ALA A 24 -2.32 1.61 -5.64
C ALA A 24 -2.32 3.06 -5.12
N VAL A 25 -1.52 3.94 -5.72
CA VAL A 25 -1.49 5.37 -5.38
C VAL A 25 -2.87 6.02 -5.57
N ASP A 26 -3.52 5.79 -6.71
CA ASP A 26 -4.85 6.34 -6.98
C ASP A 26 -5.89 5.89 -5.95
N LYS A 27 -5.82 4.62 -5.52
CA LYS A 27 -6.74 4.07 -4.53
C LYS A 27 -6.47 4.60 -3.12
N VAL A 28 -5.21 4.70 -2.72
CA VAL A 28 -4.83 5.31 -1.44
C VAL A 28 -5.32 6.74 -1.37
N VAL A 29 -5.14 7.54 -2.43
CA VAL A 29 -5.65 8.93 -2.48
C VAL A 29 -7.18 8.99 -2.44
N ALA A 30 -7.88 7.99 -2.99
CA ALA A 30 -9.35 7.95 -2.95
C ALA A 30 -9.92 7.53 -1.58
N GLU A 31 -9.17 6.73 -0.82
CA GLU A 31 -9.58 6.17 0.48
C GLU A 31 -8.97 6.92 1.69
N SER A 32 -8.10 7.89 1.44
CA SER A 32 -7.45 8.74 2.45
C SER A 32 -7.52 10.22 2.08
N ASP A 33 -6.95 11.08 2.91
CA ASP A 33 -6.85 12.53 2.66
C ASP A 33 -5.47 12.97 2.13
N CYS A 34 -4.67 12.03 1.62
CA CYS A 34 -3.29 12.31 1.20
C CYS A 34 -3.17 12.72 -0.27
N THR A 35 -2.03 13.30 -0.60
CA THR A 35 -1.60 13.58 -1.97
C THR A 35 -1.04 12.31 -2.64
N PRO A 36 -0.99 12.25 -3.98
CA PRO A 36 -0.34 11.14 -4.69
C PRO A 36 1.14 10.97 -4.31
N ALA A 37 1.83 12.06 -3.97
CA ALA A 37 3.23 12.01 -3.54
C ALA A 37 3.37 11.34 -2.17
N GLU A 38 2.54 11.70 -1.20
CA GLU A 38 2.53 11.06 0.11
C GLU A 38 2.13 9.58 0.03
N ALA A 39 1.12 9.24 -0.78
CA ALA A 39 0.73 7.85 -1.01
C ALA A 39 1.90 7.03 -1.56
N LYS A 40 2.63 7.59 -2.53
CA LYS A 40 3.79 6.93 -3.12
C LYS A 40 4.90 6.74 -2.08
N THR A 41 5.27 7.79 -1.34
CA THR A 41 6.27 7.71 -0.27
C THR A 41 5.89 6.68 0.80
N MET A 42 4.61 6.64 1.21
CA MET A 42 4.12 5.62 2.13
C MET A 42 4.35 4.21 1.59
N ILE A 43 4.02 3.94 0.33
CA ILE A 43 4.18 2.60 -0.28
C ILE A 43 5.66 2.24 -0.48
N THR A 44 6.43 3.11 -1.15
CA THR A 44 7.78 2.77 -1.63
C THR A 44 8.86 2.97 -0.59
N ASP A 45 8.78 4.04 0.19
CA ASP A 45 9.88 4.48 1.04
C ASP A 45 9.67 4.06 2.50
N TRP A 46 8.41 3.87 2.91
CA TRP A 46 8.06 3.45 4.27
C TRP A 46 7.67 1.97 4.34
N LEU A 47 6.64 1.53 3.60
CA LEU A 47 6.09 0.18 3.73
C LEU A 47 6.98 -0.90 3.12
N THR A 48 7.52 -0.66 1.92
CA THR A 48 8.34 -1.66 1.21
C THR A 48 9.55 -2.12 2.05
N PRO A 49 10.35 -1.23 2.68
CA PRO A 49 11.42 -1.65 3.58
C PRO A 49 10.95 -2.47 4.79
N ILE A 50 9.76 -2.17 5.32
CA ILE A 50 9.19 -2.92 6.45
C ILE A 50 8.79 -4.34 6.01
N VAL A 51 8.17 -4.48 4.83
CA VAL A 51 7.82 -5.79 4.25
C VAL A 51 9.09 -6.61 3.96
N GLU A 52 10.16 -5.98 3.47
CA GLU A 52 11.47 -6.63 3.34
C GLU A 52 12.03 -7.10 4.68
N ARG A 53 11.91 -6.30 5.75
CA ARG A 53 12.29 -6.76 7.09
C ARG A 53 11.45 -7.94 7.56
N SER A 54 10.14 -7.90 7.33
CA SER A 54 9.22 -8.99 7.68
C SER A 54 9.66 -10.32 7.05
N ARG A 55 10.06 -10.28 5.77
CA ARG A 55 10.64 -11.45 5.07
C ARG A 55 11.90 -11.98 5.75
N MET A 56 12.77 -11.11 6.24
CA MET A 56 14.02 -11.50 6.90
C MET A 56 13.83 -12.04 8.33
N THR A 57 12.73 -11.71 9.00
CA THR A 57 12.45 -12.07 10.40
C THR A 57 11.43 -13.19 10.57
N GLY A 58 11.04 -13.85 9.48
CA GLY A 58 10.13 -15.00 9.53
C GLY A 58 8.64 -14.65 9.42
N GLY A 59 8.31 -13.51 8.79
CA GLY A 59 6.94 -13.14 8.40
C GLY A 59 6.33 -11.98 9.17
N THR A 60 7.02 -11.42 10.18
CA THR A 60 6.53 -10.26 10.95
C THR A 60 7.66 -9.28 11.22
N ALA A 61 7.44 -8.00 10.92
CA ALA A 61 8.30 -6.91 11.31
C ALA A 61 7.57 -5.90 12.20
N TYR A 62 8.34 -5.29 13.10
CA TYR A 62 7.91 -4.23 13.99
C TYR A 62 8.55 -2.93 13.47
N PRO A 63 7.77 -1.97 12.96
CA PRO A 63 8.29 -0.63 12.72
C PRO A 63 8.79 -0.05 14.05
N SER A 64 9.95 0.60 14.02
CA SER A 64 10.51 1.29 15.18
C SER A 64 9.64 2.49 15.57
N ASP A 65 9.79 2.96 16.81
CA ASP A 65 9.12 4.18 17.27
C ASP A 65 9.40 5.36 16.32
N SER A 66 10.61 5.51 15.78
CA SER A 66 10.95 6.56 14.81
C SER A 66 10.29 6.41 13.43
N GLU A 67 9.88 5.19 13.08
CA GLU A 67 9.13 4.92 11.85
C GLU A 67 7.62 5.12 12.07
N MET A 68 7.11 4.92 13.29
CA MET A 68 5.70 5.10 13.65
C MET A 68 5.36 6.48 14.21
N PHE A 69 6.34 7.23 14.72
CA PHE A 69 6.08 8.32 15.67
C PHE A 69 5.08 9.32 15.11
N VAL A 70 3.96 9.50 15.79
CA VAL A 70 3.00 10.59 15.60
C VAL A 70 3.22 11.57 16.76
N GLY A 71 4.08 12.56 16.54
CA GLY A 71 4.18 13.75 17.41
C GLY A 71 5.34 13.80 18.39
N GLY A 72 6.40 14.53 18.01
CA GLY A 72 7.38 15.11 18.93
C GLY A 72 8.83 15.05 18.45
N TYR A 73 9.27 16.13 17.77
CA TYR A 73 10.64 16.42 17.32
C TYR A 73 11.31 15.42 16.35
N GLY A 74 11.17 15.65 15.04
CA GLY A 74 12.22 15.21 14.10
C GLY A 74 11.87 15.12 12.62
N SER A 75 10.74 14.52 12.25
CA SER A 75 10.34 14.41 10.84
C SER A 75 8.83 14.24 10.72
N THR A 76 8.17 15.11 9.96
CA THR A 76 6.72 15.09 9.71
C THR A 76 6.30 14.06 8.66
N GLU A 77 7.25 13.43 7.98
CA GLU A 77 6.98 12.55 6.83
C GLU A 77 6.69 11.10 7.27
N ASN A 78 7.44 10.57 8.24
CA ASN A 78 7.17 9.23 8.81
C ASN A 78 5.85 9.20 9.59
N THR A 79 5.54 10.29 10.31
CA THR A 79 4.26 10.46 11.03
C THR A 79 3.09 10.35 10.05
N ARG A 80 3.26 10.88 8.83
CA ARG A 80 2.24 10.95 7.81
C ARG A 80 2.08 9.63 7.06
N SER A 81 3.19 8.97 6.73
CA SER A 81 3.15 7.66 6.05
C SER A 81 2.44 6.61 6.89
N TYR A 82 2.74 6.54 8.19
CA TYR A 82 2.03 5.66 9.11
C TYR A 82 0.54 5.97 9.19
N ALA A 83 0.16 7.25 9.35
CA ALA A 83 -1.25 7.65 9.43
C ALA A 83 -2.04 7.33 8.15
N ILE A 84 -1.41 7.44 6.97
CA ILE A 84 -2.04 7.05 5.70
C ILE A 84 -2.25 5.54 5.66
N LEU A 85 -1.23 4.75 6.03
CA LEU A 85 -1.35 3.30 6.10
C LEU A 85 -2.49 2.88 7.02
N ASP A 86 -2.56 3.46 8.22
CA ASP A 86 -3.59 3.13 9.23
C ASP A 86 -5.01 3.39 8.73
N GLN A 87 -5.21 4.41 7.89
CA GLN A 87 -6.50 4.69 7.27
C GLN A 87 -6.90 3.66 6.21
N VAL A 88 -5.94 3.19 5.40
CA VAL A 88 -6.21 2.32 4.24
C VAL A 88 -6.00 0.83 4.52
N MET A 89 -5.37 0.50 5.63
CA MET A 89 -5.12 -0.86 6.14
C MET A 89 -5.46 -0.91 7.64
N PRO A 90 -6.76 -1.06 7.98
CA PRO A 90 -7.21 -1.14 9.36
C PRO A 90 -6.55 -2.28 10.12
N HIS A 91 -6.30 -2.05 11.42
CA HIS A 91 -5.64 -3.03 12.27
C HIS A 91 -6.38 -4.38 12.33
N GLY A 92 -5.64 -5.47 12.09
CA GLY A 92 -6.12 -6.85 12.19
C GLY A 92 -7.02 -7.29 11.03
N GLU A 93 -7.25 -6.42 10.04
CA GLU A 93 -8.11 -6.73 8.90
C GLU A 93 -7.32 -7.25 7.70
N ALA A 94 -7.95 -8.15 6.94
CA ALA A 94 -7.46 -8.59 5.64
C ALA A 94 -7.98 -7.64 4.55
N SER A 95 -7.30 -7.63 3.40
CA SER A 95 -7.74 -6.80 2.28
C SER A 95 -9.12 -7.24 1.76
N THR A 96 -9.93 -6.24 1.36
CA THR A 96 -11.20 -6.47 0.69
C THR A 96 -11.06 -6.24 -0.81
N PRO A 97 -11.78 -6.98 -1.68
CA PRO A 97 -11.68 -6.80 -3.12
C PRO A 97 -11.92 -5.35 -3.56
N GLY A 98 -10.95 -4.78 -4.28
CA GLY A 98 -11.03 -3.43 -4.80
C GLY A 98 -10.63 -2.32 -3.83
N SER A 99 -10.15 -2.60 -2.61
CA SER A 99 -9.65 -1.56 -1.71
C SER A 99 -8.23 -1.09 -2.04
N ALA A 100 -7.79 0.00 -1.41
CA ALA A 100 -6.41 0.44 -1.42
C ALA A 100 -5.48 -0.62 -0.81
N HIS A 101 -5.89 -1.29 0.27
CA HIS A 101 -5.16 -2.42 0.86
C HIS A 101 -4.84 -3.51 -0.16
N GLU A 102 -5.84 -4.02 -0.90
CA GLU A 102 -5.62 -5.05 -1.92
C GLU A 102 -4.66 -4.57 -3.03
N ALA A 103 -4.74 -3.29 -3.39
CA ALA A 103 -3.85 -2.72 -4.40
C ALA A 103 -2.41 -2.56 -3.88
N ILE A 104 -2.22 -2.21 -2.61
CA ILE A 104 -0.91 -2.17 -1.96
C ILE A 104 -0.30 -3.57 -1.93
N GLU A 105 -1.07 -4.60 -1.58
CA GLU A 105 -0.60 -6.00 -1.59
C GLU A 105 -0.05 -6.40 -2.95
N LYS A 106 -0.73 -6.03 -4.04
CA LYS A 106 -0.27 -6.29 -5.43
C LYS A 106 1.04 -5.57 -5.80
N VAL A 107 1.43 -4.56 -5.05
CA VAL A 107 2.69 -3.83 -5.24
C VAL A 107 3.81 -4.41 -4.39
N VAL A 108 3.53 -4.67 -3.10
CA VAL A 108 4.58 -4.97 -2.13
C VAL A 108 4.80 -6.46 -1.90
N LEU A 109 3.82 -7.33 -2.21
CA LEU A 109 3.95 -8.78 -2.07
C LEU A 109 4.59 -9.41 -3.30
N ASP A 110 5.34 -10.48 -3.08
CA ASP A 110 6.01 -11.27 -4.11
C ASP A 110 5.34 -12.64 -4.24
N PRO A 111 4.50 -12.85 -5.28
CA PRO A 111 3.84 -14.14 -5.50
C PRO A 111 4.82 -15.30 -5.70
N SER A 112 6.07 -15.05 -6.11
CA SER A 112 7.09 -16.10 -6.26
C SER A 112 7.60 -16.65 -4.93
N ARG A 113 7.25 -15.98 -3.81
CA ARG A 113 7.55 -16.38 -2.43
C ARG A 113 6.32 -16.92 -1.69
N ASP A 114 5.26 -17.24 -2.42
CA ASP A 114 3.96 -17.65 -1.86
C ASP A 114 3.39 -16.64 -0.85
N GLU A 115 3.66 -15.35 -1.06
CA GLU A 115 3.10 -14.25 -0.27
C GLU A 115 1.69 -13.92 -0.78
N TYR A 116 0.71 -13.93 0.12
CA TYR A 116 -0.70 -13.81 -0.28
C TYR A 116 -1.51 -12.80 0.54
N GLY A 117 -0.92 -12.23 1.58
CA GLY A 117 -1.61 -11.25 2.41
C GLY A 117 -0.64 -10.38 3.20
N LEU A 118 -1.10 -9.19 3.53
CA LEU A 118 -0.39 -8.24 4.36
C LEU A 118 -1.33 -7.79 5.48
N ILE A 119 -0.96 -8.04 6.73
CA ILE A 119 -1.72 -7.61 7.89
C ILE A 119 -0.95 -6.49 8.58
N HIS A 120 -1.63 -5.37 8.79
CA HIS A 120 -1.20 -4.33 9.73
C HIS A 120 -1.96 -4.57 11.04
N ASP A 121 -1.28 -4.70 12.17
CA ASP A 121 -1.96 -5.01 13.45
C ASP A 121 -1.30 -4.27 14.63
N GLN A 122 -2.05 -4.03 15.69
CA GLN A 122 -1.59 -3.39 16.92
C GLN A 122 -1.46 -4.44 18.03
N THR A 123 -0.23 -4.81 18.38
CA THR A 123 0.00 -5.81 19.44
C THR A 123 0.10 -5.16 20.83
N GLY A 124 -0.95 -5.31 21.65
CA GLY A 124 -0.98 -4.88 23.06
C GLY A 124 -1.73 -3.57 23.34
N ASP A 125 -1.97 -3.28 24.63
CA ASP A 125 -2.84 -2.18 25.11
C ASP A 125 -2.29 -0.75 24.90
N THR A 126 -1.15 -0.59 24.23
CA THR A 126 -0.55 0.72 23.98
C THR A 126 -0.36 0.97 22.49
N GLN A 127 -0.49 2.24 22.10
CA GLN A 127 -0.41 2.76 20.74
C GLN A 127 0.99 2.65 20.08
N ARG A 128 1.85 1.74 20.56
CA ARG A 128 3.32 1.74 20.31
C ARG A 128 3.89 0.42 19.81
N HIS A 129 3.06 -0.50 19.34
CA HIS A 129 3.53 -1.83 18.95
C HIS A 129 2.78 -2.31 17.70
N CYS A 130 2.82 -1.50 16.64
CA CYS A 130 2.29 -1.94 15.37
C CYS A 130 3.19 -3.00 14.76
N THR A 131 2.58 -3.90 14.01
CA THR A 131 3.25 -4.96 13.28
C THR A 131 2.79 -4.93 11.85
N VAL A 132 3.71 -5.25 10.96
CA VAL A 132 3.41 -5.58 9.57
C VAL A 132 3.78 -7.04 9.39
N THR A 133 2.77 -7.85 9.13
CA THR A 133 2.90 -9.30 8.97
C THR A 133 2.64 -9.65 7.51
N THR A 134 3.63 -10.28 6.89
CA THR A 134 3.49 -10.85 5.55
C THR A 134 3.02 -12.29 5.70
N MET A 135 1.81 -12.57 5.21
CA MET A 135 1.27 -13.92 5.20
C MET A 135 1.94 -14.73 4.09
N ILE A 136 2.76 -15.70 4.50
CA ILE A 136 3.47 -16.61 3.61
C ILE A 136 2.81 -17.98 3.68
N GLY A 137 2.51 -18.56 2.53
CA GLY A 137 2.00 -19.92 2.46
C GLY A 137 3.12 -20.89 2.76
N THR A 138 3.00 -21.71 3.81
CA THR A 138 3.63 -23.02 3.75
C THR A 138 2.59 -24.00 3.22
N VAL A 139 2.85 -24.60 2.06
CA VAL A 139 2.12 -25.82 1.67
C VAL A 139 2.67 -26.95 2.56
N SER A 140 2.28 -26.95 3.84
CA SER A 140 2.60 -28.03 4.76
C SER A 140 1.47 -29.06 4.69
N GLY A 141 1.66 -30.10 3.87
CA GLY A 141 1.10 -31.43 4.12
C GLY A 141 -0.32 -31.71 3.61
N LEU A 142 -0.43 -32.08 2.34
CA LEU A 142 -1.27 -33.23 1.97
C LEU A 142 -0.34 -34.35 1.52
N SER A 143 0.11 -35.13 2.50
CA SER A 143 0.62 -36.50 2.32
C SER A 143 -0.52 -37.48 2.56
#